data_AF-A0A534JJJ1-F1
#
_entry.id   AF-A0A534JJJ1-F1
#
_cell.length_a   1.000
_cell.length_b   1.000
_cell.length_c   1.000
_cell.angle_alpha   90.00
_cell.angle_beta   90.00
_cell.angle_gamma   90.00
#
_symmetry.space_group_name_H-M   'P 1'
#
loop_
_entity.id
_entity.type
_entity.pdbx_description
1 polymer ?
#
loop_
_entity_poly.entity_id
_entity_poly.type
_entity_poly.pdbx_seq_one_letter_code
_entity_poly.pdbx_strand_id
1 'polypeptide(L)'
;MAKRSLMTQLWRIQQSYTLLSLFLWGAVISLTATTYILPFEQRQLGIDPSMPGVVAATLILLFLAVFAALFLFGVVYDRYLRLWRDQLDVAYDRNPYAREKLMVKEILMWRHMFLPAMRATTSTNPEGRREIEFMEMWIAKSLANDSHIKRSVEEAERWIEARTEPGRK
;
A
#
# COMPACT_ATOMS: atom_id res chain seq x y z
N MET A 1 25.41 15.95 1.24
CA MET A 1 24.48 16.22 0.11
C MET A 1 24.29 15.01 -0.81
N ALA A 2 25.36 14.31 -1.22
CA ALA A 2 25.26 13.11 -2.06
C ALA A 2 24.36 11.99 -1.49
N LYS A 3 24.48 11.67 -0.20
CA LYS A 3 23.63 10.66 0.49
C LYS A 3 22.13 10.96 0.37
N ARG A 4 21.73 12.22 0.54
CA ARG A 4 20.33 12.67 0.45
C ARG A 4 19.81 12.57 -0.99
N SER A 5 20.62 12.95 -1.97
CA SER A 5 20.28 12.82 -3.40
C SER A 5 20.11 11.35 -3.80
N LEU A 6 21.05 10.48 -3.39
CA LEU A 6 21.00 9.05 -3.66
C LEU A 6 19.79 8.38 -3.02
N MET A 7 19.50 8.70 -1.75
CA MET A 7 18.27 8.23 -1.08
C MET A 7 17.01 8.67 -1.81
N THR A 8 16.98 9.90 -2.33
CA THR A 8 15.83 10.42 -3.08
C THR A 8 15.66 9.71 -4.42
N GLN A 9 16.75 9.35 -5.10
CA GLN A 9 16.69 8.60 -6.36
C GLN A 9 16.28 7.15 -6.14
N LEU A 10 16.84 6.47 -5.13
CA LEU A 10 16.42 5.12 -4.74
C LEU A 10 14.94 5.09 -4.36
N TRP A 11 14.48 6.11 -3.64
CA TRP A 11 13.06 6.25 -3.31
C TRP A 11 12.20 6.32 -4.57
N ARG A 12 12.60 7.12 -5.57
CA ARG A 12 11.86 7.21 -6.85
C ARG A 12 11.84 5.88 -7.61
N ILE A 13 12.94 5.13 -7.60
CA ILE A 13 13.03 3.81 -8.22
C ILE A 13 12.12 2.81 -7.49
N GLN A 14 12.08 2.85 -6.15
CA GLN A 14 11.17 1.99 -5.38
C GLN A 14 9.70 2.25 -5.71
N GLN A 15 9.31 3.52 -5.90
CA GLN A 15 7.94 3.87 -6.30
C GLN A 15 7.59 3.35 -7.69
N SER A 16 8.54 3.32 -8.63
CA SER A 16 8.34 2.78 -9.98
C SER A 16 8.64 1.28 -10.11
N TYR A 17 9.09 0.61 -9.03
CA TYR A 17 9.56 -0.76 -9.07
C TYR A 17 8.51 -1.73 -9.60
N THR A 18 7.25 -1.59 -9.20
CA THR A 18 6.17 -2.48 -9.64
C THR A 18 5.94 -2.39 -11.15
N LEU A 19 5.92 -1.17 -11.71
CA LEU A 19 5.77 -0.97 -13.16
C LEU A 19 6.99 -1.46 -13.93
N LEU A 20 8.19 -1.16 -13.42
CA LEU A 20 9.45 -1.60 -14.01
C LEU A 20 9.55 -3.13 -13.99
N SER A 21 9.17 -3.77 -12.88
CA SER A 21 9.18 -5.21 -12.71
C SER A 21 8.19 -5.88 -13.66
N LEU A 22 6.97 -5.35 -13.78
CA LEU A 22 5.97 -5.86 -14.72
C LEU A 22 6.48 -5.82 -16.17
N PHE A 23 7.06 -4.68 -16.56
CA PHE A 23 7.67 -4.52 -17.89
C PHE A 23 8.83 -5.50 -18.09
N LEU A 24 9.75 -5.59 -17.14
CA LEU A 24 10.91 -6.47 -17.21
C LEU A 24 10.50 -7.94 -17.34
N TRP A 25 9.56 -8.39 -16.51
CA TRP A 25 9.06 -9.76 -16.58
C TRP A 25 8.35 -10.06 -17.89
N GLY A 26 7.53 -9.13 -18.39
CA GLY A 26 6.92 -9.27 -19.72
C GLY A 26 7.98 -9.38 -20.82
N ALA A 27 9.02 -8.54 -20.79
CA ALA A 27 10.11 -8.57 -21.77
C ALA A 27 10.91 -9.88 -21.70
N VAL A 28 11.27 -10.34 -20.49
CA VAL A 28 12.00 -11.60 -20.28
C VAL A 28 11.18 -12.79 -20.79
N ILE A 29 9.90 -12.88 -20.43
CA ILE A 29 9.03 -13.96 -20.90
C ILE A 29 8.89 -13.93 -22.42
N SER A 30 8.72 -12.74 -23.02
CA SER A 30 8.58 -12.61 -24.47
C SER A 30 9.85 -13.05 -25.21
N LEU A 31 11.02 -12.62 -24.71
CA LEU A 31 12.32 -13.02 -25.26
C LEU A 31 12.55 -14.54 -25.16
N THR A 32 12.25 -15.13 -24.00
CA THR A 32 12.43 -16.58 -23.81
C THR A 32 11.41 -17.38 -24.64
N ALA A 33 10.15 -16.95 -24.67
CA ALA A 33 9.10 -17.60 -25.46
C ALA A 33 9.37 -17.55 -26.97
N THR A 34 9.97 -16.46 -27.46
CA THR A 34 10.32 -16.29 -28.88
C THR A 34 11.20 -17.43 -29.41
N THR A 35 12.05 -18.02 -28.57
CA THR A 35 12.91 -19.17 -28.94
C THR A 35 12.10 -20.43 -29.29
N TYR A 36 10.88 -20.55 -28.79
CA TYR A 36 9.96 -21.65 -29.07
C TYR A 36 8.92 -21.29 -30.14
N ILE A 37 8.49 -20.03 -30.17
CA ILE A 37 7.41 -19.57 -31.06
C ILE A 37 7.90 -19.36 -32.50
N LEU A 38 9.08 -18.79 -32.74
CA LEU A 38 9.57 -18.57 -34.11
C LEU A 38 9.75 -19.89 -34.90
N PRO A 39 10.36 -20.96 -34.35
CA PRO A 39 10.42 -22.25 -35.05
C PRO A 39 9.04 -22.86 -35.28
N PHE A 40 8.09 -22.63 -34.38
CA PHE A 40 6.71 -23.08 -34.53
C PHE A 40 6.00 -22.33 -35.67
N GLU A 41 6.10 -21.00 -35.72
CA GLU A 41 5.56 -20.17 -36.81
C GLU A 41 6.17 -20.56 -38.16
N GLN A 42 7.47 -20.83 -38.21
CA GLN A 42 8.12 -21.30 -39.43
C GLN A 42 7.59 -22.67 -39.89
N ARG A 43 7.43 -23.63 -38.97
CA ARG A 43 6.95 -24.99 -39.31
C ARG A 43 5.48 -25.05 -39.67
N GLN A 44 4.63 -24.28 -38.97
CA GLN A 44 3.17 -24.38 -39.07
C GLN A 44 2.57 -23.33 -40.00
N LEU A 45 3.14 -22.12 -40.01
CA LEU A 45 2.62 -20.97 -40.78
C LEU A 45 3.51 -20.61 -41.97
N GLY A 46 4.69 -21.24 -42.11
CA GLY A 46 5.63 -20.96 -43.20
C GLY A 46 6.28 -19.58 -43.11
N ILE A 47 6.22 -18.92 -41.95
CA ILE A 47 6.79 -17.59 -41.75
C ILE A 47 8.29 -17.72 -41.47
N ASP A 48 9.13 -17.20 -42.35
CA ASP A 48 10.58 -17.25 -42.18
C ASP A 48 11.03 -16.16 -41.18
N PRO A 49 11.74 -16.52 -40.09
CA PRO A 49 12.26 -15.55 -39.12
C PRO A 49 13.23 -14.50 -39.71
N SER A 50 13.83 -14.78 -40.88
CA SER A 50 14.71 -13.85 -41.58
C SER A 50 13.96 -12.72 -42.31
N MET A 51 12.63 -12.83 -42.45
CA MET A 51 11.83 -11.77 -43.05
C MET A 51 11.90 -10.48 -42.20
N PRO A 52 12.08 -9.31 -42.83
CA PRO A 52 12.17 -8.05 -42.11
C PRO A 52 10.97 -7.81 -41.20
N GLY A 53 11.23 -7.60 -39.90
CA GLY A 53 10.22 -7.25 -38.93
C GLY A 53 9.46 -8.42 -38.27
N VAL A 54 9.61 -9.66 -38.74
CA VAL A 54 8.93 -10.82 -38.13
C VAL A 54 9.32 -10.99 -36.67
N VAL A 55 10.62 -11.05 -36.37
CA VAL A 55 11.10 -11.22 -34.99
C VAL A 55 10.59 -10.10 -34.07
N ALA A 56 10.62 -8.85 -34.55
CA ALA A 56 10.12 -7.71 -33.78
C ALA A 56 8.61 -7.77 -33.55
N ALA A 57 7.83 -8.15 -34.58
CA ALA A 57 6.39 -8.31 -34.48
C ALA A 57 6.01 -9.45 -33.51
N THR A 58 6.66 -10.61 -33.60
CA THR A 58 6.46 -11.74 -32.70
C THR A 58 6.77 -11.35 -31.26
N LEU A 59 7.86 -10.62 -31.00
CA LEU A 59 8.20 -10.12 -29.67
C LEU A 59 7.15 -9.17 -29.10
N ILE A 60 6.69 -8.20 -29.90
CA ILE A 60 5.65 -7.24 -29.48
C ILE A 60 4.33 -7.97 -29.19
N LEU A 61 3.93 -8.90 -30.05
CA LEU A 61 2.71 -9.67 -29.87
C LEU A 61 2.78 -10.55 -28.62
N LEU A 62 3.90 -11.23 -28.37
CA LEU A 62 4.11 -12.02 -27.16
C LEU A 62 4.08 -11.14 -25.91
N PHE A 63 4.70 -9.96 -25.96
CA PHE A 63 4.68 -9.02 -24.85
C PHE A 63 3.25 -8.58 -24.53
N LEU A 64 2.48 -8.19 -25.54
CA LEU A 64 1.08 -7.81 -25.37
C LEU A 64 0.23 -8.99 -24.87
N ALA A 65 0.46 -10.20 -25.38
CA ALA A 65 -0.25 -11.40 -24.95
C ALA A 65 0.02 -11.74 -23.48
N VAL A 66 1.27 -11.65 -23.02
CA VAL A 66 1.64 -11.84 -21.61
C VAL A 66 0.93 -10.80 -20.73
N PHE A 67 0.94 -9.54 -21.14
CA PHE A 67 0.24 -8.48 -20.41
C PHE A 67 -1.27 -8.70 -20.37
N ALA A 68 -1.89 -9.11 -21.48
CA ALA A 68 -3.30 -9.43 -21.53
C ALA A 68 -3.65 -10.63 -20.62
N ALA A 69 -2.81 -11.66 -20.58
CA ALA A 69 -2.97 -12.79 -19.69
C ALA A 69 -2.85 -12.40 -18.21
N LEU A 70 -1.86 -11.58 -17.85
CA LEU A 70 -1.71 -11.05 -16.49
C LEU A 70 -2.89 -10.17 -16.08
N PHE A 71 -3.40 -9.35 -17.01
CA PHE A 71 -4.59 -8.55 -16.77
C PHE A 71 -5.83 -9.42 -16.54
N LEU A 72 -6.06 -10.43 -17.38
CA LEU A 72 -7.17 -11.37 -17.21
C LEU A 72 -7.05 -12.13 -15.88
N PHE A 73 -5.85 -12.59 -15.53
CA PHE A 73 -5.60 -13.22 -14.24
C PHE A 73 -5.93 -12.28 -13.09
N GLY A 74 -5.53 -11.01 -13.17
CA GLY A 74 -5.87 -9.98 -12.18
C GLY A 74 -7.37 -9.78 -12.03
N VAL A 75 -8.11 -9.71 -13.14
CA VAL A 75 -9.59 -9.62 -13.13
C VAL A 75 -10.21 -10.85 -12.47
N VAL A 76 -9.71 -12.05 -12.80
CA VAL A 76 -10.21 -13.29 -12.20
C VAL A 76 -9.95 -13.33 -10.70
N TYR A 77 -8.72 -12.97 -10.32
CA TYR A 77 -8.24 -12.93 -8.94
C TYR A 77 -9.07 -11.97 -8.09
N ASP A 78 -9.35 -10.76 -8.58
CA ASP A 78 -10.16 -9.78 -7.84
C ASP A 78 -11.65 -10.13 -7.84
N ARG A 79 -12.24 -10.38 -9.02
CA ARG A 79 -13.69 -10.45 -9.16
C ARG A 79 -14.29 -11.77 -8.67
N TYR A 80 -13.59 -12.89 -8.89
CA TYR A 80 -14.12 -14.22 -8.58
C TYR A 80 -13.52 -14.80 -7.31
N LEU A 81 -12.19 -14.68 -7.13
CA LEU A 81 -11.53 -15.25 -5.96
C LEU A 81 -11.62 -14.35 -4.73
N ARG A 82 -11.82 -13.03 -4.91
CA ARG A 82 -11.92 -12.02 -3.83
C ARG A 82 -10.77 -12.03 -2.82
N LEU A 83 -9.67 -12.69 -3.15
CA LEU A 83 -8.53 -12.94 -2.26
C LEU A 83 -7.92 -11.65 -1.71
N TRP A 84 -7.92 -10.58 -2.51
CA TRP A 84 -7.47 -9.27 -2.06
C TRP A 84 -8.34 -8.72 -0.91
N ARG A 85 -9.66 -8.90 -0.98
CA ARG A 85 -10.59 -8.47 0.08
C ARG A 85 -10.42 -9.33 1.31
N ASP A 86 -10.36 -10.64 1.13
CA ASP A 86 -10.15 -11.58 2.24
C ASP A 86 -8.80 -11.34 2.93
N GLN A 87 -7.75 -10.99 2.17
CA GLN A 87 -6.46 -10.62 2.73
C GLN A 87 -6.53 -9.31 3.53
N LEU A 88 -7.29 -8.30 3.06
CA LEU A 88 -7.53 -7.08 3.82
C LEU A 88 -8.31 -7.35 5.10
N ASP A 89 -9.35 -8.18 5.04
CA ASP A 89 -10.14 -8.58 6.20
C ASP A 89 -9.26 -9.33 7.22
N VAL A 90 -8.36 -10.20 6.75
CA VAL A 90 -7.38 -10.84 7.63
C VAL A 90 -6.43 -9.82 8.24
N ALA A 91 -5.94 -8.85 7.45
CA ALA A 91 -4.97 -7.86 7.89
C ALA A 91 -5.52 -6.86 8.93
N TYR A 92 -6.81 -6.53 8.85
CA TYR A 92 -7.45 -5.56 9.74
C TYR A 92 -8.28 -6.21 10.85
N ASP A 93 -9.15 -7.17 10.52
CA ASP A 93 -10.13 -7.69 11.48
C ASP A 93 -9.61 -8.92 12.25
N ARG A 94 -8.84 -9.78 11.57
CA ARG A 94 -8.32 -11.02 12.17
C ARG A 94 -6.89 -10.89 12.67
N ASN A 95 -6.21 -9.78 12.39
CA ASN A 95 -4.84 -9.57 12.82
C ASN A 95 -4.82 -9.20 14.31
N PRO A 96 -4.27 -10.08 15.19
CA PRO A 96 -4.24 -9.83 16.63
C PRO A 96 -3.42 -8.58 16.98
N TYR A 97 -2.46 -8.19 16.13
CA TYR A 97 -1.63 -7.00 16.33
C TYR A 97 -2.31 -5.70 15.88
N ALA A 98 -3.34 -5.78 15.02
CA ALA A 98 -4.08 -4.60 14.56
C ALA A 98 -5.33 -4.35 15.41
N ARG A 99 -6.01 -5.41 15.87
CA ARG A 99 -7.31 -5.32 16.54
C ARG A 99 -7.31 -4.53 17.85
N GLU A 100 -6.22 -4.61 18.62
CA GLU A 100 -6.11 -3.96 19.94
C GLU A 100 -5.38 -2.61 19.90
N LYS A 101 -4.80 -2.27 18.75
CA LYS A 101 -3.86 -1.16 18.60
C LYS A 101 -4.57 0.06 18.05
N LEU A 102 -4.63 1.12 18.86
CA LEU A 102 -5.11 2.42 18.39
C LEU A 102 -4.11 3.02 17.41
N MET A 103 -4.59 3.43 16.24
CA MET A 103 -3.81 4.16 15.25
C MET A 103 -3.56 5.59 15.72
N VAL A 104 -2.46 6.21 15.29
CA VAL A 104 -2.10 7.60 15.66
C VAL A 104 -3.25 8.58 15.43
N LYS A 105 -3.95 8.46 14.29
CA LYS A 105 -5.12 9.29 13.95
C LYS A 105 -6.28 9.12 14.93
N GLU A 106 -6.50 7.89 15.42
CA GLU A 106 -7.59 7.57 16.35
C GLU A 106 -7.27 8.15 17.73
N ILE A 107 -6.02 8.00 18.18
CA ILE A 107 -5.57 8.58 19.46
C ILE A 107 -5.75 10.11 19.45
N LEU A 108 -5.34 10.79 18.38
CA LEU A 108 -5.50 12.24 18.26
C LEU A 108 -6.97 12.65 18.22
N MET A 109 -7.79 11.95 17.45
CA MET A 109 -9.22 12.22 17.35
C MET A 109 -9.94 12.02 18.71
N TRP A 110 -9.58 10.97 19.45
CA TRP A 110 -10.11 10.74 20.79
C TRP A 110 -9.64 11.81 21.78
N ARG A 111 -8.34 12.16 21.81
CA ARG A 111 -7.80 13.17 22.73
C ARG A 111 -8.35 14.57 22.50
N HIS A 112 -8.46 15.00 21.24
CA HIS A 112 -8.74 16.40 20.92
C HIS A 112 -10.19 16.69 20.55
N MET A 113 -11.01 15.67 20.28
CA MET A 113 -12.41 15.86 19.88
C MET A 113 -13.38 15.12 20.80
N PHE A 114 -13.27 13.79 20.89
CA PHE A 114 -14.29 12.99 21.59
C PHE A 114 -14.22 13.09 23.11
N LEU A 115 -13.03 12.92 23.72
CA LEU A 115 -12.89 13.01 25.18
C LEU A 115 -13.30 14.39 25.74
N PRO A 116 -12.90 15.53 25.14
CA PRO A 116 -13.39 16.84 25.56
C PRO A 116 -14.91 16.98 25.42
N ALA A 117 -15.50 16.55 24.31
CA ALA A 117 -16.93 16.63 24.07
C ALA A 117 -17.74 15.76 25.06
N MET A 118 -17.26 14.55 25.35
CA MET A 118 -17.85 13.66 26.34
C MET A 118 -17.77 14.25 27.75
N ARG A 119 -16.60 14.77 28.16
CA ARG A 119 -16.46 15.45 29.46
C ARG A 119 -17.43 16.64 29.61
N ALA A 120 -17.68 17.37 28.54
CA ALA A 120 -18.62 18.49 28.55
C ALA A 120 -20.09 18.06 28.67
N THR A 121 -20.46 16.87 28.19
CA THR A 121 -21.86 16.42 28.07
C THR A 121 -22.28 15.36 29.09
N THR A 122 -21.36 14.50 29.54
CA THR A 122 -21.68 13.31 30.34
C THR A 122 -21.01 13.28 31.71
N SER A 123 -20.40 14.39 32.17
CA SER A 123 -19.71 14.46 33.47
C SER A 123 -20.59 14.12 34.68
N THR A 124 -21.90 14.34 34.59
CA THR A 124 -22.89 14.04 35.64
C THR A 124 -23.39 12.59 35.64
N ASN A 125 -23.26 11.84 34.54
CA ASN A 125 -23.70 10.44 34.47
C ASN A 125 -22.55 9.48 34.91
N PRO A 126 -22.76 8.61 35.91
CA PRO A 126 -21.78 7.60 36.32
C PRO A 126 -21.29 6.70 35.18
N GLU A 127 -22.15 6.34 34.23
CA GLU A 127 -21.77 5.50 33.08
C GLU A 127 -20.85 6.25 32.11
N GLY A 128 -21.15 7.52 31.83
CA GLY A 128 -20.32 8.34 30.95
C GLY A 128 -18.90 8.56 31.49
N ARG A 129 -18.74 8.66 32.82
CA ARG A 129 -17.43 8.72 33.46
C ARG A 129 -16.61 7.43 33.26
N ARG A 130 -17.26 6.26 33.36
CA ARG A 130 -16.61 4.98 33.14
C ARG A 130 -16.08 4.83 31.71
N GLU A 131 -16.84 5.29 30.72
CA GLU A 131 -16.42 5.24 29.31
C GLU A 131 -15.24 6.18 29.01
N ILE A 132 -15.23 7.38 29.62
CA ILE A 132 -14.10 8.32 29.55
C ILE A 132 -12.84 7.65 30.13
N GLU A 133 -12.93 7.09 31.33
CA GLU A 133 -11.80 6.42 32.00
C GLU A 133 -11.28 5.22 31.20
N PHE A 134 -12.18 4.41 30.64
CA PHE A 134 -11.81 3.28 29.80
C PHE A 134 -10.98 3.71 28.58
N MET A 135 -11.46 4.72 27.85
CA MET A 135 -10.75 5.23 26.67
C MET A 135 -9.40 5.86 27.03
N GLU A 136 -9.31 6.58 28.15
CA GLU A 136 -8.04 7.14 28.64
C GLU A 136 -7.03 6.05 29.00
N MET A 137 -7.46 5.00 29.70
CA MET A 137 -6.62 3.84 30.00
C MET A 137 -6.15 3.13 28.74
N TRP A 138 -7.01 2.97 27.74
CA TRP A 138 -6.64 2.32 26.49
C TRP A 138 -5.63 3.15 25.68
N ILE A 139 -5.81 4.47 25.62
CA ILE A 139 -4.82 5.38 25.01
C ILE A 139 -3.48 5.30 25.75
N ALA A 140 -3.48 5.38 27.09
CA ALA A 140 -2.27 5.30 27.89
C ALA A 140 -1.53 3.97 27.68
N LYS A 141 -2.26 2.85 27.68
CA LYS A 141 -1.69 1.52 27.41
C LYS A 141 -1.14 1.39 25.99
N SER A 142 -1.82 1.98 25.00
CA SER A 142 -1.37 1.99 23.60
C SER A 142 -0.07 2.78 23.42
N LEU A 143 0.05 3.94 24.08
CA LEU A 143 1.26 4.77 24.05
C LEU A 143 2.42 4.15 24.82
N ALA A 144 2.15 3.40 25.89
CA ALA A 144 3.17 2.68 26.66
C ALA A 144 3.72 1.46 25.90
N ASN A 145 2.85 0.75 25.18
CA ASN A 145 3.22 -0.46 24.46
C ASN A 145 4.02 -0.20 23.17
N ASP A 146 3.84 0.96 22.53
CA ASP A 146 4.50 1.28 21.25
C ASP A 146 5.18 2.66 21.25
N SER A 147 6.51 2.63 21.37
CA SER A 147 7.36 3.84 21.34
C SER A 147 7.37 4.57 19.99
N HIS A 148 7.00 3.91 18.89
CA HIS A 148 6.83 4.56 17.60
C HIS A 148 5.53 5.36 17.59
N ILE A 149 4.40 4.77 18.01
CA ILE A 149 3.12 5.48 18.12
C ILE A 149 3.29 6.71 19.01
N LYS A 150 3.91 6.56 20.19
CA LYS A 150 4.12 7.68 21.11
C LYS A 150 4.84 8.85 20.44
N ARG A 151 5.97 8.58 19.78
CA ARG A 151 6.74 9.61 19.05
C ARG A 151 5.93 10.25 17.93
N SER A 152 5.18 9.46 17.16
CA SER A 152 4.35 9.98 16.07
C SER A 152 3.20 10.86 16.56
N VAL A 153 2.58 10.52 17.70
CA VAL A 153 1.56 11.36 18.35
C VAL A 153 2.19 12.68 18.81
N GLU A 154 3.32 12.64 19.52
CA GLU A 154 4.03 13.84 19.99
C GLU A 154 4.52 14.72 18.83
N GLU A 155 4.94 14.14 17.71
CA GLU A 155 5.32 14.88 16.51
C GLU A 155 4.11 15.53 15.83
N ALA A 156 2.99 14.83 15.74
CA ALA A 156 1.76 15.36 15.18
C ALA A 156 1.19 16.51 16.04
N GLU A 157 1.16 16.35 17.37
CA GLU A 157 0.72 17.40 18.30
C GLU A 157 1.60 18.65 18.16
N ARG A 158 2.93 18.49 18.17
CA ARG A 158 3.86 19.60 17.93
C ARG A 158 3.64 20.29 16.58
N TRP A 159 3.35 19.55 15.52
CA TRP A 159 3.08 20.13 14.20
C TRP A 159 1.76 20.91 14.16
N ILE A 160 0.72 20.42 14.84
CA ILE A 160 -0.59 21.09 14.94
C ILE A 160 -0.48 22.37 15.79
N GLU A 161 0.19 22.28 16.93
CA GLU A 161 0.41 23.39 17.87
C GLU A 161 1.28 24.48 17.26
N ALA A 162 2.35 24.11 16.54
CA ALA A 162 3.20 25.06 15.83
C ALA A 162 2.46 25.86 14.73
N ARG A 163 1.32 25.37 14.23
CA ARG A 163 0.45 26.11 13.29
C ARG A 163 -0.61 26.97 13.99
N THR A 164 -0.89 26.73 15.26
CA THR A 164 -1.87 27.51 16.03
C THR A 164 -1.26 28.72 16.72
N GLU A 165 0.07 28.91 16.69
CA GLU A 165 0.69 30.20 16.99
C GLU A 165 0.39 31.23 15.89
N PRO A 166 -0.37 32.31 16.20
CA PRO A 166 -0.68 33.35 15.22
C PRO A 166 0.55 34.24 15.04
N GLY A 167 1.54 33.82 14.25
CA GLY A 167 2.76 34.64 14.16
C GLY A 167 3.90 34.23 13.24
N ARG A 168 3.80 33.15 12.45
CA ARG A 168 4.90 32.78 11.54
C ARG A 168 4.43 32.61 10.11
N LYS A 169 4.30 33.76 9.43
CA LYS A 169 4.45 33.84 7.97
C LYS A 169 5.91 33.67 7.60
#